data_AF-A0A2X1PMR0-F1
#
_entry.id   AF-A0A2X1PMR0-F1
#
_cell.length_a   1.000
_cell.length_b   1.000
_cell.length_c   1.000
_cell.angle_alpha   90.00
_cell.angle_beta   90.00
_cell.angle_gamma   90.00
#
_symmetry.space_group_name_H-M   'P 1'
#
loop_
_entity.id
_entity.type
_entity.pdbx_description
1 polymer ?
#
loop_
_entity_poly.entity_id
_entity_poly.type
_entity_poly.pdbx_seq_one_letter_code
_entity_poly.pdbx_strand_id
1 'polypeptide(L)' 'MLGHATECEMDAQGRILLSGPLRQHAKLEKGLMLVGQLNKFEIWSDVEWHTQIAEDIEIGSSADFAADALNDFSL' A
#
# COMPACT_ATOMS: atom_id res chain seq x y z
N MET A 1 -0.89 -21.75 0.89
CA MET A 1 -0.26 -20.54 0.34
C MET A 1 1.17 -20.51 0.84
N LEU A 2 2.16 -20.57 -0.06
CA LEU A 2 3.57 -20.42 0.30
C LEU A 2 3.83 -18.92 0.46
N GLY A 3 4.23 -18.48 1.66
CA GLY A 3 4.32 -17.06 2.01
C GLY A 3 5.29 -16.31 1.09
N HIS A 4 4.79 -15.27 0.42
CA HIS A 4 5.61 -14.32 -0.35
C HIS A 4 6.38 -13.36 0.58
N ALA A 5 6.93 -13.88 1.68
CA ALA A 5 7.78 -13.14 2.59
C ALA A 5 9.23 -13.57 2.36
N THR A 6 10.13 -12.61 2.28
CA THR A 6 11.55 -12.85 2.14
C THR A 6 12.25 -11.96 3.14
N GLU A 7 13.05 -12.56 4.02
CA GLU A 7 13.95 -11.78 4.87
C GLU A 7 14.96 -11.07 3.96
N CYS A 8 15.19 -9.79 4.22
CA CYS A 8 16.18 -9.01 3.51
C CYS A 8 16.90 -8.10 4.50
N GLU A 9 18.18 -7.88 4.25
CA GLU A 9 18.99 -6.94 4.99
C GLU A 9 19.14 -5.64 4.19
N MET A 10 19.26 -4.54 4.93
CA MET A 10 19.55 -3.25 4.37
C MET A 10 21.07 -3.10 4.25
N ASP A 11 21.54 -2.63 3.09
CA ASP A 11 22.96 -2.35 2.92
C ASP A 11 23.40 -1.10 3.71
N ALA A 12 24.71 -0.85 3.79
CA ALA A 12 25.28 0.27 4.52
C ALA A 12 24.82 1.67 4.01
N GLN A 13 24.19 1.74 2.84
CA GLN A 13 23.65 2.98 2.26
C GLN A 13 22.14 3.11 2.47
N GLY A 14 21.52 2.20 3.22
CA GLY A 14 20.09 2.24 3.48
C GLY A 14 19.23 1.64 2.37
N ARG A 15 19.80 0.81 1.48
CA ARG A 15 19.07 0.23 0.34
C ARG A 15 18.66 -1.21 0.63
N ILE A 16 17.48 -1.59 0.14
CA ILE A 16 16.96 -2.95 0.22
C ILE A 16 16.86 -3.54 -1.19
N LEU A 17 17.33 -4.78 -1.36
CA LEU A 17 17.18 -5.49 -2.63
C LEU A 17 15.87 -6.28 -2.65
N LEU A 18 14.87 -5.77 -3.37
CA LEU A 18 13.63 -6.50 -3.62
C LEU A 18 13.88 -7.66 -4.59
N SER A 19 13.30 -8.83 -4.32
CA SER A 19 13.39 -9.97 -5.22
C SER A 19 12.56 -9.75 -6.49
N GLY A 20 12.94 -10.40 -7.60
CA GLY A 20 12.19 -10.33 -8.86
C GLY A 20 10.70 -10.66 -8.71
N PRO A 21 10.33 -11.75 -8.00
CA PRO A 21 8.93 -12.10 -7.74
C PRO A 21 8.14 -11.01 -6.99
N LEU A 22 8.73 -10.36 -5.98
CA LEU A 22 8.07 -9.29 -5.24
C LEU A 22 7.85 -8.04 -6.11
N ARG A 23 8.86 -7.68 -6.92
CA ARG A 23 8.71 -6.58 -7.89
C ARG A 23 7.60 -6.84 -8.90
N GLN A 24 7.52 -8.06 -9.43
CA GLN A 24 6.47 -8.45 -10.39
C GLN A 24 5.09 -8.46 -9.75
N HIS A 25 4.98 -8.99 -8.52
CA HIS A 25 3.72 -9.04 -7.79
C HIS A 25 3.15 -7.63 -7.54
N ALA A 26 3.99 -6.70 -7.09
CA ALA A 26 3.59 -5.32 -6.83
C ALA A 26 3.65 -4.39 -8.07
N LYS A 27 3.90 -4.95 -9.27
CA LYS A 27 4.00 -4.21 -10.55
C LYS A 27 4.93 -2.98 -10.47
N LEU A 28 6.06 -3.15 -9.80
CA LEU A 28 7.01 -2.06 -9.54
C LEU A 28 7.81 -1.73 -10.80
N GLU A 29 7.68 -0.49 -11.26
CA GLU A 29 8.44 0.09 -12.37
C GLU A 29 9.38 1.20 -11.86
N LYS A 30 9.65 2.23 -12.67
CA LYS A 30 10.57 3.32 -12.28
C LYS A 30 9.99 4.24 -11.19
N GLY A 31 8.67 4.49 -11.23
CA GLY A 31 7.97 5.29 -10.23
C GLY A 31 7.56 4.42 -9.04
N LEU A 32 7.87 4.87 -7.83
CA LEU A 32 7.60 4.15 -6.60
C LEU A 32 7.09 5.11 -5.53
N MET A 33 6.17 4.61 -4.71
CA MET A 33 5.68 5.30 -3.52
C MET A 33 6.04 4.51 -2.27
N LEU A 34 6.57 5.21 -1.26
CA LEU A 34 6.86 4.66 0.05
C LEU A 34 5.83 5.22 1.04
N VAL A 35 5.02 4.34 1.61
CA VAL A 35 3.91 4.72 2.49
C VAL A 35 4.13 4.15 3.87
N GLY A 36 4.18 5.01 4.90
CA GLY A 36 4.32 4.56 6.29
C GLY A 36 2.97 4.15 6.88
N GLN A 37 2.93 3.00 7.56
CA GLN A 37 1.76 2.54 8.30
C GLN A 37 2.18 1.99 9.68
N LEU A 38 2.09 2.86 10.69
CA LEU A 38 2.47 2.57 12.08
C LEU A 38 3.89 1.99 12.19
N ASN A 39 4.02 0.69 12.41
CA ASN A 39 5.27 -0.04 12.62
C ASN A 39 5.78 -0.75 11.36
N LYS A 40 5.16 -0.54 10.21
CA LYS A 40 5.61 -1.02 8.90
C LYS A 40 5.55 0.09 7.87
N PHE A 41 6.14 -0.17 6.72
CA PHE A 41 5.93 0.64 5.52
C PHE A 41 5.56 -0.27 4.37
N GLU A 42 4.96 0.32 3.35
CA GLU A 42 4.55 -0.34 2.13
C GLU A 42 5.25 0.31 0.94
N ILE A 43 5.55 -0.51 -0.06
CA ILE A 43 6.13 -0.08 -1.32
C ILE A 43 5.06 -0.30 -2.39
N TRP A 44 4.70 0.76 -3.07
CA TRP A 44 3.66 0.76 -4.09
C TRP A 44 4.23 1.19 -5.43
N SER A 45 3.66 0.64 -6.50
CA SER A 45 3.75 1.27 -7.82
C SER A 45 3.09 2.64 -7.75
N ASP A 46 3.72 3.66 -8.33
CA ASP A 46 3.17 5.01 -8.35
C ASP A 46 1.81 5.05 -9.04
N VAL A 47 1.65 4.33 -10.15
CA VAL A 47 0.38 4.25 -10.88
C VAL A 47 -0.71 3.62 -10.03
N GLU A 48 -0.45 2.43 -9.47
CA GLU A 48 -1.45 1.71 -8.68
C GLU A 48 -1.83 2.49 -7.41
N TRP A 49 -0.88 3.20 -6.80
CA TRP A 49 -1.14 4.05 -5.64
C TRP A 49 -2.12 5.19 -5.96
N HIS A 50 -1.93 5.90 -7.07
CA HIS A 50 -2.84 6.98 -7.46
C HIS A 50 -4.24 6.46 -7.80
N THR A 51 -4.32 5.29 -8.46
CA THR A 51 -5.60 4.63 -8.72
C THR A 51 -6.30 4.26 -7.42
N GLN A 52 -5.60 3.63 -6.47
CA GLN A 52 -6.18 3.25 -5.18
C GLN A 52 -6.68 4.47 -4.40
N ILE A 53 -5.90 5.56 -4.33
CA ILE A 53 -6.36 6.80 -3.68
C ILE A 53 -7.62 7.35 -4.34
N ALA A 54 -7.69 7.35 -5.67
CA ALA A 54 -8.84 7.87 -6.39
C ALA A 54 -10.10 7.05 -6.06
N GLU A 55 -9.99 5.71 -6.08
CA GLU A 55 -11.06 4.80 -5.69
C GLU A 55 -11.49 5.00 -4.22
N ASP A 56 -10.54 5.14 -3.30
CA ASP A 56 -10.83 5.36 -1.88
C ASP A 56 -11.54 6.70 -1.63
N ILE A 57 -11.15 7.75 -2.36
CA ILE A 57 -11.82 9.05 -2.30
C ILE A 57 -13.25 8.96 -2.82
N GLU A 58 -13.46 8.27 -3.94
CA GLU A 58 -14.80 8.04 -4.50
C GLU A 58 -15.69 7.30 -3.50
N ILE A 59 -15.19 6.23 -2.89
CA ILE A 59 -15.90 5.46 -1.86
C ILE A 59 -16.24 6.35 -0.66
N GLY A 60 -15.26 7.09 -0.13
CA GLY A 60 -15.47 7.98 1.02
C GLY A 60 -16.41 9.16 0.74
N SER A 61 -16.52 9.59 -0.53
CA SER A 61 -17.45 10.64 -0.96
C SER A 61 -18.88 10.12 -1.20
N SER A 62 -19.06 8.80 -1.28
CA SER A 62 -20.37 8.20 -1.46
C SER A 62 -21.22 8.38 -0.19
N ALA A 63 -22.50 8.72 -0.37
CA ALA A 63 -23.42 8.98 0.73
C ALA A 63 -23.64 7.74 1.63
N ASP A 64 -23.43 6.53 1.10
CA ASP A 64 -23.59 5.27 1.82
C ASP A 64 -22.49 5.05 2.86
N PHE A 65 -21.25 5.47 2.59
CA PHE A 65 -20.13 5.32 3.54
C PHE A 65 -20.24 6.30 4.72
N ALA A 66 -20.74 7.52 4.48
CA ALA A 66 -20.99 8.50 5.53
C ALA A 66 -22.08 8.03 6.52
N ALA A 67 -23.11 7.32 6.03
CA ALA A 67 -24.17 6.80 6.88
C ALA A 67 -23.69 5.67 7.79
N ASP A 68 -22.91 4.71 7.27
CA ASP A 68 -22.41 3.58 8.04
C ASP A 68 -21.27 3.97 9.01
N ALA A 69 -20.36 4.86 8.60
CA ALA A 69 -19.30 5.35 9.48
C ALA A 69 -19.84 6.15 10.67
N LEU A 70 -20.89 6.96 10.48
CA LEU A 70 -21.53 7.71 11.58
C LEU A 70 -22.31 6.79 12.54
N ASN A 71 -22.87 5.68 12.04
CA ASN A 71 -23.56 4.70 12.88
C ASN A 71 -22.59 3.91 13.78
N ASP A 72 -21.35 3.67 13.34
CA ASP A 72 -20.33 2.95 14.12
C ASP A 72 -19.72 3.81 15.26
N PHE A 73 -19.83 5.13 15.18
CA PHE A 73 -19.43 6.06 16.26
C PHE A 73 -20.57 6.41 17.24
N SER A 74 -21.76 5.88 17.04
CA SER A 74 -22.89 6.04 17.96
C SER A 74 -22.83 4.95 19.05
N LEU A 75 -22.13 5.23 20.15
CA LEU A 75 -22.29 4.51 21.42
C LEU A 75 -23.67 4.78 22.06
#